data_AF-A0A3D0HUP2-F1
#
_entry.id   AF-A0A3D0HUP2-F1
#
_cell.length_a   1.000
_cell.length_b   1.000
_cell.length_c   1.000
_cell.angle_alpha   90.00
_cell.angle_beta   90.00
_cell.angle_gamma   90.00
#
_symmetry.space_group_name_H-M   'P 1'
#
loop_
_entity.id
_entity.type
_entity.pdbx_description
1 polymer ?
#
loop_
_entity_poly.entity_id
_entity_poly.type
_entity_poly.pdbx_seq_one_letter_code
_entity_poly.pdbx_strand_id
1 'polypeptide(L)' 'MNRPVTLTAPNMQQTTYTYGKGGLIDVVTVDSVAYISNIDYNARGQRTGVWFGNGSKTRYE' A
#
# COMPACT_ATOMS: atom_id res chain seq x y z
N MET A 1 4.19 10.87 13.97
CA MET A 1 3.43 9.68 13.57
C MET A 1 1.98 10.12 13.44
N ASN A 2 1.55 10.50 12.23
CA ASN A 2 0.22 11.01 11.94
C ASN A 2 -0.10 10.69 10.47
N ARG A 3 -0.11 9.39 10.15
CA ARG A 3 -0.38 8.91 8.80
C ARG A 3 -1.82 8.43 8.74
N PRO A 4 -2.57 8.73 7.66
CA PRO A 4 -3.94 8.29 7.53
C PRO A 4 -3.99 6.77 7.42
N VAL A 5 -4.69 6.12 8.34
CA VAL A 5 -4.96 4.67 8.26
C VAL A 5 -6.13 4.42 7.31
N THR A 6 -7.06 5.37 7.22
CA THR A 6 -8.29 5.25 6.46
C THR A 6 -8.63 6.56 5.76
N LEU A 7 -9.15 6.47 4.54
CA LEU A 7 -9.70 7.58 3.78
C LEU A 7 -11.05 7.17 3.18
N THR A 8 -12.08 7.96 3.44
CA THR A 8 -13.42 7.78 2.89
C THR A 8 -13.62 8.73 1.72
N ALA A 9 -13.90 8.18 0.53
CA ALA A 9 -14.19 8.97 -0.67
C ALA A 9 -15.65 9.46 -0.67
N PRO A 10 -16.02 10.47 -1.50
CA PRO A 10 -17.39 10.99 -1.56
C PRO A 10 -18.46 9.95 -1.92
N ASN A 11 -18.08 8.89 -2.62
CA ASN A 11 -18.94 7.74 -2.94
C ASN A 11 -18.99 6.69 -1.82
N MET A 12 -18.52 7.04 -0.62
CA MET A 12 -18.42 6.21 0.58
C MET A 12 -17.43 5.04 0.51
N GLN A 13 -16.66 4.89 -0.58
CA GLN A 13 -15.61 3.87 -0.63
C GLN A 13 -14.51 4.18 0.40
N GLN A 14 -14.02 3.15 1.06
CA GLN A 14 -13.02 3.25 2.11
C GLN A 14 -11.68 2.68 1.65
N THR A 15 -10.70 3.55 1.50
CA THR A 15 -9.30 3.14 1.32
C THR A 15 -8.64 2.97 2.68
N THR A 16 -7.99 1.82 2.91
CA THR A 16 -7.24 1.55 4.15
C THR A 16 -5.78 1.27 3.83
N TYR A 17 -4.89 1.84 4.64
CA TYR A 17 -3.43 1.73 4.52
C TYR A 17 -2.86 0.99 5.72
N THR A 18 -2.05 -0.03 5.46
CA THR A 18 -1.20 -0.65 6.49
C THR A 18 0.23 -0.18 6.31
N TYR A 19 0.91 0.09 7.42
CA TYR A 19 2.29 0.56 7.42
C TYR A 19 3.22 -0.45 8.09
N GLY A 20 4.29 -0.82 7.38
CA GLY A 20 5.32 -1.72 7.87
C GLY A 20 6.45 -1.01 8.62
N LYS A 21 7.62 -1.65 8.68
CA LYS A 21 8.81 -1.11 9.35
C LYS A 21 9.23 0.24 8.75
N GLY A 22 9.60 1.20 9.60
CA GLY A 22 9.89 2.58 9.17
C GLY A 22 8.64 3.39 8.80
N GLY A 23 7.45 2.80 8.97
CA GLY A 23 6.16 3.42 8.64
C GLY A 23 5.94 3.61 7.14
N LEU A 24 6.62 2.82 6.32
CA LEU A 24 6.38 2.76 4.88
C LEU A 24 5.09 1.98 4.60
N ILE A 25 4.40 2.30 3.51
CA ILE A 25 3.15 1.61 3.15
C ILE A 25 3.48 0.17 2.79
N ASP A 26 2.67 -0.77 3.26
CA ASP A 26 2.85 -2.19 3.00
C ASP A 26 1.67 -2.74 2.18
N VAL A 27 0.45 -2.47 2.67
CA VAL A 27 -0.81 -2.96 2.07
C VAL A 27 -1.76 -1.80 1.84
N VAL A 28 -2.50 -1.85 0.73
CA VAL A 28 -3.59 -0.93 0.41
C VAL A 28 -4.83 -1.73 0.02
N THR A 29 -5.95 -1.47 0.70
CA THR A 29 -7.24 -2.07 0.38
C THR A 29 -8.28 -1.00 0.10
N VAL A 30 -9.20 -1.24 -0.84
CA VAL A 30 -10.40 -0.43 -1.05
C VAL A 30 -11.62 -1.31 -0.81
N ASP A 31 -12.49 -0.94 0.12
CA ASP A 31 -13.66 -1.73 0.52
C ASP A 31 -13.31 -3.20 0.82
N SER A 32 -12.19 -3.41 1.54
CA SER A 32 -11.61 -4.71 1.87
C SER A 32 -11.04 -5.52 0.68
N VAL A 33 -11.11 -5.00 -0.55
CA VAL A 33 -10.43 -5.59 -1.71
C VAL A 33 -8.98 -5.14 -1.73
N ALA A 34 -8.04 -6.08 -1.80
CA ALA A 34 -6.62 -5.76 -1.90
C ALA A 34 -6.31 -5.11 -3.26
N TYR A 35 -5.70 -3.94 -3.25
CA TYR A 35 -5.15 -3.28 -4.44
C TYR A 35 -3.63 -3.44 -4.47
N ILE A 36 -2.99 -3.33 -3.30
CA ILE A 36 -1.58 -3.63 -3.11
C ILE A 36 -1.47 -4.59 -1.93
N SER A 37 -0.79 -5.71 -2.14
CA SER A 37 -0.60 -6.75 -1.11
C SER A 37 0.78 -6.74 -0.45
N ASN A 38 1.78 -6.15 -1.11
CA ASN A 38 3.13 -5.96 -0.56
C ASN A 38 3.89 -4.87 -1.32
N ILE A 39 4.77 -4.16 -0.62
CA ILE A 39 5.76 -3.26 -1.24
C ILE A 39 7.14 -3.54 -0.64
N ASP A 40 8.11 -3.83 -1.50
CA ASP A 40 9.51 -3.93 -1.10
C ASP A 40 10.20 -2.58 -1.20
N TYR A 41 11.12 -2.34 -0.27
CA TYR A 41 11.88 -1.10 -0.18
C TYR A 41 13.38 -1.36 -0.05
N ASN A 42 14.20 -0.50 -0.66
CA ASN A 42 15.64 -0.47 -0.39
C ASN A 42 15.94 0.28 0.92
N ALA A 43 17.22 0.27 1.33
CA ALA A 43 17.67 0.93 2.56
C ALA A 43 17.42 2.45 2.59
N ARG A 44 17.15 3.09 1.44
CA ARG A 44 16.81 4.51 1.31
C ARG A 44 15.30 4.78 1.32
N GLY A 45 14.47 3.74 1.49
CA GLY A 45 13.01 3.85 1.47
C GLY A 45 12.39 3.99 0.08
N GLN A 46 13.14 3.68 -0.98
CA GLN A 46 12.62 3.68 -2.35
C GLN A 46 12.01 2.31 -2.68
N ARG A 47 10.89 2.30 -3.41
CA ARG A 47 10.22 1.06 -3.81
C ARG A 47 11.10 0.27 -4.77
N THR A 48 11.29 -1.01 -4.52
CA THR A 48 12.00 -1.96 -5.40
C THR A 48 11.07 -3.02 -5.97
N GLY A 49 9.90 -3.22 -5.35
CA GLY A 49 8.88 -4.13 -5.84
C GLY A 49 7.49 -3.75 -5.35
N VAL A 50 6.47 -3.99 -6.18
CA VAL A 50 5.06 -3.79 -5.82
C VAL A 50 4.25 -4.99 -6.31
N TRP A 51 3.46 -5.58 -5.41
CA TRP A 51 2.53 -6.66 -5.72
C TRP A 51 1.10 -6.12 -5.70
N PHE A 52 0.42 -6.29 -6.81
CA PHE A 52 -0.96 -5.83 -6.97
C PHE A 52 -1.95 -6.94 -6.62
N GLY A 53 -3.13 -6.55 -6.14
CA GLY A 53 -4.19 -7.51 -5.82
C GLY A 53 -4.74 -8.27 -7.04
N ASN A 54 -4.45 -7.81 -8.26
CA ASN A 54 -4.77 -8.52 -9.49
C ASN A 54 -3.73 -9.58 -9.89
N GLY A 55 -2.72 -9.83 -9.03
CA GLY A 55 -1.67 -10.82 -9.26
C GLY A 55 -0.48 -10.32 -10.08
N SER A 56 -0.56 -9.11 -10.66
CA SER A 56 0.58 -8.50 -11.36
C SER A 56 1.64 -8.03 -10.37
N LYS A 57 2.88 -7.94 -10.86
CA LYS A 57 4.02 -7.44 -10.10
C LYS A 57 4.84 -6.47 -10.94
N THR A 58 5.30 -5.39 -10.32
CA THR A 58 6.33 -4.51 -10.88
C THR A 58 7.58 -4.59 -10.04
N ARG A 59 8.74 -4.64 -10.69
CA ARG A 59 10.07 -4.56 -10.07
C ARG A 59 10.79 -3.34 -10.62
N TYR A 60 11.53 -2.66 -9.76
CA TYR A 60 12.36 -1.51 -10.10
C TYR A 60 13.84 -1.89 -9.92
N GLU A 61 14.67 -1.43 -10.85
CA GLU A 61 16.14 -1.60 -10.87
C GLU A 61 16.85 -0.31 -10.47
#